data_AF-A0A2S6G1Z8-F1
#
_entry.id   AF-A0A2S6G1Z8-F1
#
_cell.length_a   1.000
_cell.length_b   1.000
_cell.length_c   1.000
_cell.angle_alpha   90.00
_cell.angle_beta   90.00
_cell.angle_gamma   90.00
#
_symmetry.space_group_name_H-M   'P 1'
#
loop_
_entity.id
_entity.type
_entity.pdbx_description
1 polymer ?
#
loop_
_entity_poly.entity_id
_entity_poly.type
_entity_poly.pdbx_seq_one_letter_code
_entity_poly.pdbx_strand_id
1 'polypeptide(L)'
;MVRDLRTPNWYIEVKLDPAQEKEKFGISQLGLIPRRRALNVTKAGGSKVAGYEKDLKINSTSTWSSCRIADCPIVNIRRQGDRQQWCFSFEAGDTQFFLPQIEMARALFFHSAYLTRLAMNPNGLDEEFDVQMGENPNRAEIHILPSSSLPRVVRGNPSQRRMLAWLLLDKKVRNSFQSIAQYQLTEGEVRNGRRYWPFRFDPPPLENVKMKVRGQYAKESELFFVYEIHSLTNLSSQIPKEIEFFDPKFKEQKAGKKGSTTERGGTDGPPEINDDELPTTGADEYVLEVPEVELEFSEPAYTTRKPSDGRRKSAARKGKSEGGVVDLADGTTDVSTDEPTVRGELPAGVSDGIDDQSEDSHLFTHKFEAFIAMSDLLEIKGCRIVAEE
;
A
#
# COMPACT_ATOMS: atom_id res chain seq x y z
N MET A 1 -18.15 4.25 -7.61
CA MET A 1 -17.16 4.42 -8.69
C MET A 1 -17.87 4.52 -10.03
N VAL A 2 -17.30 5.27 -10.96
CA VAL A 2 -17.84 5.53 -12.29
C VAL A 2 -16.73 5.43 -13.32
N ARG A 3 -16.99 4.81 -14.47
CA ARG A 3 -16.09 4.81 -15.64
C ARG A 3 -16.87 5.22 -16.89
N ASP A 4 -16.37 6.19 -17.65
CA ASP A 4 -16.89 6.46 -19.00
C ASP A 4 -16.44 5.34 -19.93
N LEU A 5 -17.32 4.71 -20.71
CA LEU A 5 -16.90 3.59 -21.57
C LEU A 5 -15.99 4.02 -22.74
N ARG A 6 -15.86 5.33 -22.98
CA ARG A 6 -14.92 5.89 -23.97
C ARG A 6 -13.52 6.07 -23.42
N THR A 7 -13.33 6.00 -22.10
CA THR A 7 -12.03 6.13 -21.45
C THR A 7 -11.75 4.93 -20.53
N PRO A 8 -10.49 4.55 -20.31
CA PRO A 8 -10.19 3.43 -19.41
C PRO A 8 -10.38 3.80 -17.92
N ASN A 9 -10.42 5.10 -17.59
CA ASN A 9 -10.24 5.59 -16.23
C ASN A 9 -11.48 5.45 -15.34
N TRP A 10 -11.26 4.86 -14.17
CA TRP A 10 -12.24 4.81 -13.09
C TRP A 10 -12.09 6.01 -12.18
N TYR A 11 -13.23 6.58 -11.80
CA TYR A 11 -13.32 7.66 -10.84
C TYR A 11 -14.12 7.23 -9.62
N ILE A 12 -13.79 7.81 -8.48
CA ILE A 12 -14.59 7.70 -7.28
C ILE A 12 -15.11 9.06 -6.83
N GLU A 13 -16.36 9.05 -6.39
CA GLU A 13 -16.97 10.17 -5.66
C GLU A 13 -16.92 9.79 -4.18
N VAL A 14 -16.00 10.41 -3.45
CA VAL A 14 -15.92 10.32 -1.98
C VAL A 14 -16.03 11.75 -1.45
N LYS A 15 -16.88 11.96 -0.44
CA LYS A 15 -16.95 13.25 0.22
C LYS A 15 -15.71 13.43 1.11
N LEU A 16 -14.83 14.34 0.74
CA LEU A 16 -13.70 14.77 1.56
C LEU A 16 -14.09 15.96 2.45
N ASP A 17 -13.43 16.10 3.59
CA ASP A 17 -13.63 17.19 4.56
C ASP A 17 -12.25 17.61 5.11
N PRO A 18 -11.77 18.86 4.92
CA PRO A 18 -12.46 19.98 4.27
C PRO A 18 -12.83 19.69 2.82
N ALA A 19 -13.92 20.31 2.35
CA ALA A 19 -14.36 20.18 0.96
C ALA A 19 -13.21 20.56 0.02
N GLN A 20 -12.92 19.69 -0.95
CA GLN A 20 -11.87 19.90 -1.94
C GLN A 20 -12.49 20.45 -3.23
N GLU A 21 -11.72 21.19 -4.03
CA GLU A 21 -12.17 21.68 -5.35
C GLU A 21 -12.48 20.51 -6.31
N LYS A 22 -11.76 19.39 -6.16
CA LYS A 22 -12.01 18.16 -6.90
C LYS A 22 -12.91 17.23 -6.09
N GLU A 23 -14.11 16.95 -6.59
CA GLU A 23 -15.05 15.99 -5.97
C GLU A 23 -14.89 14.56 -6.50
N LYS A 24 -14.03 14.36 -7.50
CA LYS A 24 -13.79 13.10 -8.20
C LYS A 24 -12.31 12.76 -8.25
N PHE A 25 -11.95 11.62 -7.69
CA PHE A 25 -10.57 11.15 -7.65
C PHE A 25 -10.40 10.00 -8.62
N GLY A 26 -9.26 9.98 -9.33
CA GLY A 26 -8.85 8.83 -10.11
C GLY A 26 -8.66 7.63 -9.18
N ILE A 27 -8.86 6.42 -9.69
CA ILE A 27 -8.70 5.23 -8.87
C ILE A 27 -7.26 5.09 -8.33
N SER A 28 -6.28 5.52 -9.11
CA SER A 28 -4.86 5.64 -8.74
C SER A 28 -4.64 6.41 -7.44
N GLN A 29 -5.54 7.35 -7.11
CA GLN A 29 -5.45 8.21 -5.93
C GLN A 29 -6.11 7.63 -4.67
N LEU A 30 -6.77 6.46 -4.73
CA LEU A 30 -7.46 5.87 -3.56
C LEU A 30 -6.52 5.59 -2.38
N GLY A 31 -5.28 5.24 -2.66
CA GLY A 31 -4.25 5.02 -1.64
C GLY A 31 -3.84 6.29 -0.89
N LEU A 32 -3.95 7.44 -1.57
CA LEU A 32 -3.42 8.72 -1.13
C LEU A 32 -4.35 9.43 -0.13
N ILE A 33 -5.63 9.04 -0.07
CA ILE A 33 -6.67 9.81 0.63
C ILE A 33 -7.57 8.89 1.48
N PRO A 34 -7.30 8.73 2.79
CA PRO A 34 -8.33 8.29 3.72
C PRO A 34 -9.43 9.37 3.84
N ARG A 35 -10.63 8.97 4.27
CA ARG A 35 -11.75 9.93 4.40
C ARG A 35 -11.36 11.07 5.32
N ARG A 36 -11.78 12.28 4.93
CA ARG A 36 -11.50 13.54 5.67
C ARG A 36 -10.01 13.90 5.79
N ARG A 37 -9.21 13.52 4.80
CA ARG A 37 -7.91 14.15 4.54
C ARG A 37 -7.97 14.95 3.23
N ALA A 38 -7.14 15.99 3.15
CA ALA A 38 -6.97 16.80 1.95
C ALA A 38 -5.85 16.21 1.09
N LEU A 39 -6.06 16.21 -0.24
CA LEU A 39 -4.98 15.93 -1.21
C LEU A 39 -4.15 17.21 -1.36
N ASN A 40 -2.82 17.10 -1.51
CA ASN A 40 -1.90 18.23 -1.71
C ASN A 40 -1.95 19.28 -0.57
N VAL A 41 -1.55 18.89 0.64
CA VAL A 41 -1.48 19.83 1.79
C VAL A 41 -0.30 20.79 1.58
N THR A 42 -0.55 21.94 0.96
CA THR A 42 0.46 22.98 0.66
C THR A 42 0.99 23.74 1.88
N LYS A 43 0.48 23.46 3.09
CA LYS A 43 0.96 24.06 4.34
C LYS A 43 1.49 22.99 5.28
N ALA A 44 2.78 23.08 5.62
CA ALA A 44 3.36 22.36 6.74
C ALA A 44 2.51 22.60 8.00
N GLY A 45 1.84 21.55 8.51
CA GLY A 45 0.92 21.60 9.65
C GLY A 45 -0.59 21.61 9.32
N GLY A 46 -1.00 21.45 8.05
CA GLY A 46 -2.42 21.48 7.64
C GLY A 46 -3.24 20.20 7.83
N SER A 47 -2.61 19.06 8.13
CA SER A 47 -3.30 17.77 8.29
C SER A 47 -3.73 17.55 9.76
N LYS A 48 -4.77 18.26 10.21
CA LYS A 48 -5.45 17.84 11.46
C LYS A 48 -6.21 16.55 11.16
N VAL A 49 -5.71 15.43 11.64
CA VAL A 49 -6.40 14.15 11.50
C VAL A 49 -7.70 14.20 12.28
N ALA A 50 -8.82 13.89 11.63
CA ALA A 50 -10.15 14.04 12.18
C ALA A 50 -10.67 12.73 12.79
N GLY A 51 -11.51 12.85 13.82
CA GLY A 51 -12.21 11.72 14.44
C GLY A 51 -11.61 11.27 15.77
N TYR A 52 -12.40 10.51 16.52
CA TYR A 52 -11.99 9.83 17.74
C TYR A 52 -11.15 8.61 17.38
N GLU A 53 -10.08 8.36 18.12
CA GLU A 53 -9.26 7.17 17.97
C GLU A 53 -9.86 6.01 18.78
N LYS A 54 -9.80 4.80 18.21
CA LYS A 54 -10.25 3.59 18.87
C LYS A 54 -9.43 2.39 18.43
N ASP A 55 -9.02 1.60 19.41
CA ASP A 55 -8.35 0.33 19.20
C ASP A 55 -9.37 -0.80 19.29
N LEU A 56 -9.29 -1.75 18.38
CA LEU A 56 -10.11 -2.95 18.43
C LEU A 56 -9.33 -4.19 18.03
N LYS A 57 -9.75 -5.33 18.59
CA LYS A 57 -9.28 -6.64 18.17
C LYS A 57 -10.33 -7.28 17.27
N ILE A 58 -9.95 -7.58 16.04
CA ILE A 58 -10.76 -8.34 15.09
C ILE A 58 -10.50 -9.82 15.35
N ASN A 59 -11.54 -10.59 15.67
CA ASN A 59 -11.41 -12.04 15.80
C ASN A 59 -11.41 -12.71 14.43
N SER A 60 -12.34 -12.30 13.56
CA SER A 60 -12.44 -12.68 12.16
C SER A 60 -13.37 -11.70 11.43
N THR A 61 -13.13 -11.43 10.15
CA THR A 61 -14.05 -10.69 9.28
C THR A 61 -15.21 -11.54 8.78
N SER A 62 -15.16 -12.86 8.95
CA SER A 62 -16.20 -13.78 8.46
C SER A 62 -17.57 -13.57 9.11
N THR A 63 -17.64 -12.91 10.27
CA THR A 63 -18.88 -12.59 10.98
C THR A 63 -19.43 -11.20 10.62
N TRP A 64 -18.72 -10.44 9.79
CA TRP A 64 -19.12 -9.08 9.44
C TRP A 64 -20.28 -9.12 8.45
N SER A 65 -21.26 -8.26 8.67
CA SER A 65 -22.36 -8.07 7.74
C SER A 65 -22.04 -6.95 6.76
N SER A 66 -22.55 -7.05 5.53
CA SER A 66 -22.46 -5.95 4.56
C SER A 66 -23.73 -5.10 4.61
N CYS A 67 -23.57 -3.79 4.65
CA CYS A 67 -24.66 -2.81 4.58
C CYS A 67 -24.24 -1.60 3.73
N ARG A 68 -25.17 -0.68 3.47
CA ARG A 68 -24.85 0.62 2.87
C ARG A 68 -24.46 1.62 3.95
N ILE A 69 -23.71 2.65 3.59
CA ILE A 69 -23.47 3.81 4.48
C ILE A 69 -24.80 4.46 4.89
N ALA A 70 -25.81 4.44 4.01
CA ALA A 70 -27.18 4.90 4.30
C ALA A 70 -27.84 4.19 5.48
N ASP A 71 -27.41 2.96 5.80
CA ASP A 71 -27.96 2.15 6.88
C ASP A 71 -27.33 2.48 8.24
N CYS A 72 -26.23 3.26 8.27
CA CYS A 72 -25.62 3.74 9.50
C CYS A 72 -26.59 4.65 10.27
N PRO A 73 -26.92 4.38 11.55
CA PRO A 73 -27.91 5.19 12.26
C PRO A 73 -27.46 6.63 12.55
N ILE A 74 -26.16 6.92 12.44
CA ILE A 74 -25.61 8.26 12.64
C ILE A 74 -26.14 9.22 11.56
N VAL A 75 -26.93 10.21 11.99
CA VAL A 75 -27.79 11.03 11.11
C VAL A 75 -27.02 11.76 10.01
N ASN A 76 -25.87 12.36 10.34
CA ASN A 76 -25.05 13.09 9.39
C ASN A 76 -24.24 12.17 8.46
N ILE A 77 -24.06 10.89 8.81
CA ILE A 77 -23.41 9.87 7.97
C ILE A 77 -24.40 9.32 6.92
N ARG A 78 -25.59 8.87 7.32
CA ARG A 78 -26.60 8.32 6.38
C ARG A 78 -27.09 9.29 5.30
N ARG A 79 -26.89 10.60 5.53
CA ARG A 79 -27.28 11.69 4.60
C ARG A 79 -26.12 12.17 3.72
N GLN A 80 -24.95 11.53 3.77
CA GLN A 80 -23.81 11.92 2.93
C GLN A 80 -24.06 11.57 1.45
N GLY A 81 -23.33 12.25 0.56
CA GLY A 81 -23.47 12.06 -0.89
C GLY A 81 -23.10 10.65 -1.35
N ASP A 82 -22.19 10.01 -0.65
CA ASP A 82 -21.68 8.66 -0.91
C ASP A 82 -22.43 7.57 -0.12
N ARG A 83 -23.62 7.87 0.42
CA ARG A 83 -24.46 6.96 1.21
C ARG A 83 -24.76 5.60 0.56
N GLN A 84 -24.61 5.50 -0.77
CA GLN A 84 -24.79 4.26 -1.52
C GLN A 84 -23.54 3.38 -1.56
N GLN A 85 -22.39 3.81 -1.04
CA GLN A 85 -21.20 2.95 -0.93
C GLN A 85 -21.43 1.84 0.09
N TRP A 86 -20.73 0.72 -0.11
CA TRP A 86 -20.78 -0.43 0.79
C TRP A 86 -19.94 -0.21 2.05
N CYS A 87 -20.38 -0.83 3.13
CA CYS A 87 -19.82 -0.76 4.46
C CYS A 87 -19.89 -2.15 5.12
N PHE A 88 -18.90 -2.49 5.94
CA PHE A 88 -18.97 -3.60 6.88
C PHE A 88 -19.59 -3.12 8.19
N SER A 89 -20.49 -3.92 8.74
CA SER A 89 -21.15 -3.70 10.02
C SER A 89 -20.85 -4.88 10.94
N PHE A 90 -20.24 -4.59 12.09
CA PHE A 90 -19.80 -5.58 13.08
C PHE A 90 -19.68 -4.98 14.48
N GLU A 91 -19.76 -5.82 15.51
CA GLU A 91 -19.57 -5.42 16.90
C GLU A 91 -18.13 -5.71 17.36
N ALA A 92 -17.56 -4.81 18.16
CA ALA A 92 -16.33 -5.06 18.89
C ALA A 92 -16.44 -4.45 20.30
N GLY A 93 -16.46 -5.32 21.31
CA GLY A 93 -16.90 -4.95 22.66
C GLY A 93 -18.36 -4.50 22.65
N ASP A 94 -18.65 -3.38 23.31
CA ASP A 94 -20.01 -2.82 23.40
C ASP A 94 -20.34 -1.86 22.24
N THR A 95 -19.44 -1.72 21.25
CA THR A 95 -19.59 -0.74 20.17
C THR A 95 -19.87 -1.42 18.84
N GLN A 96 -20.89 -0.92 18.14
CA GLN A 96 -21.22 -1.29 16.78
C GLN A 96 -20.46 -0.40 15.78
N PHE A 97 -19.64 -1.02 14.94
CA PHE A 97 -18.82 -0.35 13.94
C PHE A 97 -19.47 -0.38 12.55
N PHE A 98 -19.22 0.70 11.80
CA PHE A 98 -19.54 0.83 10.38
C PHE A 98 -18.25 1.24 9.67
N LEU A 99 -17.64 0.29 8.95
CA LEU A 99 -16.37 0.47 8.24
C LEU A 99 -16.60 0.50 6.72
N PRO A 100 -16.42 1.64 6.02
CA PRO A 100 -16.49 1.67 4.57
C PRO A 100 -15.59 0.61 3.94
N GLN A 101 -16.12 -0.21 3.02
CA GLN A 101 -15.32 -1.32 2.44
C GLN A 101 -14.09 -0.80 1.72
N ILE A 102 -14.20 0.36 1.06
CA ILE A 102 -13.08 0.97 0.39
C ILE A 102 -11.94 1.39 1.33
N GLU A 103 -12.26 1.75 2.58
CA GLU A 103 -11.25 2.10 3.58
C GLU A 103 -10.49 0.85 4.03
N MET A 104 -11.20 -0.28 4.19
CA MET A 104 -10.53 -1.56 4.46
C MET A 104 -9.63 -1.99 3.30
N ALA A 105 -10.09 -1.88 2.05
CA ALA A 105 -9.26 -2.17 0.89
C ALA A 105 -8.06 -1.22 0.77
N ARG A 106 -8.24 0.06 1.14
CA ARG A 106 -7.14 1.04 1.19
C ARG A 106 -6.05 0.62 2.16
N ALA A 107 -6.45 0.26 3.38
CA ALA A 107 -5.55 -0.15 4.44
C ALA A 107 -4.86 -1.50 4.19
N LEU A 108 -5.46 -2.38 3.40
CA LEU A 108 -4.90 -3.70 3.09
C LEU A 108 -4.09 -3.74 1.79
N PHE A 109 -4.49 -2.99 0.76
CA PHE A 109 -4.05 -3.24 -0.61
C PHE A 109 -3.62 -1.99 -1.38
N PHE A 110 -4.25 -0.83 -1.16
CA PHE A 110 -4.02 0.36 -1.99
C PHE A 110 -2.84 1.21 -1.50
N HIS A 111 -1.71 0.58 -1.21
CA HIS A 111 -0.50 1.28 -0.77
C HIS A 111 0.27 1.93 -1.93
N SER A 112 -0.08 1.59 -3.17
CA SER A 112 0.42 2.22 -4.39
C SER A 112 -0.67 2.31 -5.46
N ALA A 113 -0.61 3.34 -6.30
CA ALA A 113 -1.51 3.50 -7.45
C ALA A 113 -1.48 2.27 -8.39
N TYR A 114 -0.31 1.62 -8.49
CA TYR A 114 -0.12 0.37 -9.23
C TYR A 114 -1.05 -0.74 -8.72
N LEU A 115 -1.02 -1.05 -7.43
CA LEU A 115 -1.86 -2.11 -6.85
C LEU A 115 -3.36 -1.77 -6.98
N THR A 116 -3.69 -0.50 -6.86
CA THR A 116 -5.08 -0.06 -7.01
C THR A 116 -5.61 -0.28 -8.43
N ARG A 117 -4.82 0.01 -9.47
CA ARG A 117 -5.18 -0.31 -10.86
C ARG A 117 -5.30 -1.81 -11.06
N LEU A 118 -4.34 -2.56 -10.51
CA LEU A 118 -4.27 -4.00 -10.65
C LEU A 118 -5.49 -4.71 -10.03
N ALA A 119 -6.03 -4.17 -8.93
CA ALA A 119 -7.24 -4.67 -8.27
C ALA A 119 -8.50 -4.62 -9.15
N MET A 120 -8.49 -3.80 -10.20
CA MET A 120 -9.59 -3.71 -11.16
C MET A 120 -9.43 -4.65 -12.36
N ASN A 121 -8.30 -5.34 -12.47
CA ASN A 121 -8.02 -6.32 -13.51
C ASN A 121 -8.15 -7.75 -12.93
N PRO A 122 -9.11 -8.58 -13.39
CA PRO A 122 -9.30 -9.94 -12.86
C PRO A 122 -8.04 -10.81 -12.87
N ASN A 123 -7.18 -10.63 -13.88
CA ASN A 123 -5.96 -11.40 -14.05
C ASN A 123 -4.69 -10.56 -13.79
N GLY A 124 -4.84 -9.36 -13.22
CA GLY A 124 -3.74 -8.40 -13.14
C GLY A 124 -2.49 -8.96 -12.46
N LEU A 125 -2.65 -9.67 -11.33
CA LEU A 125 -1.51 -10.28 -10.63
C LEU A 125 -0.78 -11.33 -11.49
N ASP A 126 -1.50 -12.14 -12.26
CA ASP A 126 -0.93 -13.19 -13.11
C ASP A 126 -0.30 -12.63 -14.40
N GLU A 127 -0.74 -11.45 -14.84
CA GLU A 127 -0.18 -10.73 -15.99
C GLU A 127 1.13 -9.98 -15.65
N GLU A 128 1.43 -9.81 -14.36
CA GLU A 128 2.56 -9.03 -13.86
C GLU A 128 3.62 -9.87 -13.13
N PHE A 129 3.22 -11.02 -12.56
CA PHE A 129 4.07 -11.86 -11.73
C PHE A 129 3.93 -13.35 -12.08
N ASP A 130 5.05 -14.06 -12.14
CA ASP A 130 5.09 -15.52 -12.13
C ASP A 130 5.57 -16.01 -10.76
N VAL A 131 4.74 -16.79 -10.07
CA VAL A 131 4.99 -17.26 -8.70
C VAL A 131 5.33 -18.74 -8.74
N GLN A 132 6.53 -19.07 -8.24
CA GLN A 132 7.03 -20.44 -8.23
C GLN A 132 7.30 -20.90 -6.80
N MET A 133 6.60 -21.96 -6.38
CA MET A 133 6.89 -22.64 -5.12
C MET A 133 7.98 -23.68 -5.39
N GLY A 134 9.12 -23.52 -4.73
CA GLY A 134 10.22 -24.47 -4.86
C GLY A 134 9.95 -25.79 -4.12
N GLU A 135 10.87 -26.75 -4.24
CA GLU A 135 10.80 -28.01 -3.48
C GLU A 135 10.90 -27.78 -1.96
N ASN A 136 11.56 -26.70 -1.54
CA ASN A 136 11.61 -26.28 -0.14
C ASN A 136 10.32 -25.49 0.19
N PRO A 137 9.45 -26.01 1.08
CA PRO A 137 8.20 -25.34 1.44
C PRO A 137 8.40 -24.00 2.16
N ASN A 138 9.60 -23.74 2.67
CA ASN A 138 9.96 -22.47 3.31
C ASN A 138 10.53 -21.42 2.33
N ARG A 139 10.60 -21.74 1.02
CA ARG A 139 11.07 -20.82 -0.02
C ARG A 139 10.06 -20.64 -1.14
N ALA A 140 9.88 -19.39 -1.56
CA ALA A 140 9.14 -19.04 -2.77
C ALA A 140 9.94 -18.09 -3.65
N GLU A 141 9.71 -18.19 -4.96
CA GLU A 141 10.24 -17.27 -5.95
C GLU A 141 9.10 -16.47 -6.57
N ILE A 142 9.31 -15.16 -6.70
CA ILE A 142 8.39 -14.25 -7.38
C ILE A 142 9.16 -13.60 -8.54
N HIS A 143 8.82 -14.00 -9.75
CA HIS A 143 9.42 -13.48 -10.97
C HIS A 143 8.57 -12.31 -11.47
N ILE A 144 9.14 -11.10 -11.40
CA ILE A 144 8.50 -9.90 -11.95
C ILE A 144 8.63 -9.97 -13.47
N LEU A 145 7.51 -9.94 -14.19
CA LEU A 145 7.55 -10.08 -15.64
C LEU A 145 8.21 -8.85 -16.30
N PRO A 146 8.91 -9.00 -17.44
CA PRO A 146 9.56 -7.89 -18.12
C PRO A 146 8.61 -6.75 -18.53
N SER A 147 7.35 -7.10 -18.80
CA SER A 147 6.26 -6.16 -19.11
C SER A 147 5.80 -5.35 -17.90
N SER A 148 6.13 -5.77 -16.69
CA SER A 148 5.57 -5.22 -15.46
C SER A 148 5.82 -3.71 -15.31
N SER A 149 4.75 -2.98 -15.00
CA SER A 149 4.78 -1.55 -14.67
C SER A 149 5.02 -1.27 -13.18
N LEU A 150 5.32 -2.30 -12.37
CA LEU A 150 5.61 -2.16 -10.94
C LEU A 150 6.68 -1.07 -10.69
N PRO A 151 6.41 -0.07 -9.83
CA PRO A 151 7.34 1.03 -9.57
C PRO A 151 8.68 0.60 -8.97
N ARG A 152 9.74 1.37 -9.21
CA ARG A 152 11.09 1.12 -8.68
C ARG A 152 11.13 1.22 -7.17
N VAL A 153 10.38 2.16 -6.59
CA VAL A 153 10.24 2.32 -5.12
C VAL A 153 9.74 1.01 -4.49
N VAL A 154 8.66 0.44 -5.04
CA VAL A 154 8.07 -0.84 -4.58
C VAL A 154 9.03 -2.01 -4.79
N ARG A 155 9.74 -2.06 -5.93
CA ARG A 155 10.77 -3.08 -6.18
C ARG A 155 11.92 -2.99 -5.17
N GLY A 156 12.30 -1.78 -4.77
CA GLY A 156 13.48 -1.49 -3.94
C GLY A 156 13.24 -1.63 -2.43
N ASN A 157 12.05 -1.26 -1.96
CA ASN A 157 11.72 -1.25 -0.54
C ASN A 157 11.38 -2.68 -0.03
N PRO A 158 12.10 -3.23 0.99
CA PRO A 158 11.80 -4.53 1.58
C PRO A 158 10.38 -4.67 2.16
N SER A 159 9.86 -3.63 2.81
CA SER A 159 8.52 -3.59 3.41
C SER A 159 7.44 -3.70 2.35
N GLN A 160 7.59 -2.93 1.27
CA GLN A 160 6.71 -3.02 0.09
C GLN A 160 6.76 -4.40 -0.57
N ARG A 161 7.96 -5.00 -0.69
CA ARG A 161 8.09 -6.38 -1.19
C ARG A 161 7.46 -7.41 -0.26
N ARG A 162 7.55 -7.24 1.07
CA ARG A 162 6.91 -8.12 2.05
C ARG A 162 5.39 -8.09 1.89
N MET A 163 4.81 -6.90 1.82
CA MET A 163 3.38 -6.72 1.53
C MET A 163 2.99 -7.35 0.19
N LEU A 164 3.75 -7.09 -0.88
CA LEU A 164 3.49 -7.69 -2.19
C LEU A 164 3.58 -9.23 -2.15
N ALA A 165 4.53 -9.77 -1.39
CA ALA A 165 4.66 -11.21 -1.23
C ALA A 165 3.47 -11.82 -0.45
N TRP A 166 3.02 -11.16 0.61
CA TRP A 166 1.80 -11.56 1.34
C TRP A 166 0.58 -11.58 0.43
N LEU A 167 0.39 -10.53 -0.39
CA LEU A 167 -0.68 -10.46 -1.38
C LEU A 167 -0.61 -11.59 -2.42
N LEU A 168 0.59 -11.93 -2.91
CA LEU A 168 0.76 -12.89 -4.00
C LEU A 168 0.69 -14.35 -3.54
N LEU A 169 1.15 -14.65 -2.33
CA LEU A 169 1.36 -16.02 -1.83
C LEU A 169 0.28 -16.47 -0.84
N ASP A 170 -0.30 -15.57 -0.04
CA ASP A 170 -1.39 -15.95 0.85
C ASP A 170 -2.70 -16.05 0.05
N LYS A 171 -3.21 -17.27 -0.09
CA LYS A 171 -4.40 -17.55 -0.91
C LYS A 171 -5.64 -16.79 -0.43
N LYS A 172 -5.83 -16.60 0.87
CA LYS A 172 -7.01 -15.90 1.41
C LYS A 172 -6.94 -14.42 1.06
N VAL A 173 -5.75 -13.83 1.18
CA VAL A 173 -5.46 -12.42 0.86
C VAL A 173 -5.58 -12.18 -0.64
N ARG A 174 -4.99 -13.06 -1.45
CA ARG A 174 -5.08 -13.00 -2.91
C ARG A 174 -6.52 -13.09 -3.41
N ASN A 175 -7.30 -14.03 -2.89
CA ASN A 175 -8.72 -14.16 -3.22
C ASN A 175 -9.51 -12.89 -2.85
N SER A 176 -9.21 -12.31 -1.68
CA SER A 176 -9.82 -11.05 -1.25
C SER A 176 -9.53 -9.92 -2.25
N PHE A 177 -8.29 -9.77 -2.67
CA PHE A 177 -7.90 -8.78 -3.68
C PHE A 177 -8.59 -9.02 -5.03
N GLN A 178 -8.61 -10.26 -5.52
CA GLN A 178 -9.24 -10.62 -6.80
C GLN A 178 -10.78 -10.46 -6.78
N SER A 179 -11.41 -10.54 -5.60
CA SER A 179 -12.85 -10.31 -5.47
C SER A 179 -13.27 -8.89 -5.90
N ILE A 180 -12.36 -7.90 -5.82
CA ILE A 180 -12.60 -6.51 -6.25
C ILE A 180 -12.99 -6.49 -7.73
N ALA A 181 -12.12 -7.02 -8.60
CA ALA A 181 -12.39 -7.09 -10.04
C ALA A 181 -13.60 -7.99 -10.35
N GLN A 182 -13.75 -9.10 -9.63
CA GLN A 182 -14.90 -9.99 -9.80
C GLN A 182 -16.22 -9.26 -9.57
N TYR A 183 -16.39 -8.60 -8.41
CA TYR A 183 -17.59 -7.83 -8.09
C TYR A 183 -17.78 -6.65 -9.03
N GLN A 184 -16.70 -5.98 -9.41
CA GLN A 184 -16.75 -4.91 -10.39
C GLN A 184 -17.36 -5.40 -11.71
N LEU A 185 -17.01 -6.59 -12.19
CA LEU A 185 -17.52 -7.15 -13.43
C LEU A 185 -18.98 -7.64 -13.29
N THR A 186 -19.30 -8.32 -12.19
CA THR A 186 -20.62 -8.94 -12.01
C THR A 186 -21.70 -7.98 -11.54
N GLU A 187 -21.34 -6.97 -10.73
CA GLU A 187 -22.31 -6.02 -10.12
C GLU A 187 -22.26 -4.62 -10.75
N GLY A 188 -21.28 -4.33 -11.61
CA GLY A 188 -21.22 -3.03 -12.28
C GLY A 188 -22.32 -2.87 -13.33
N GLU A 189 -23.03 -1.75 -13.29
CA GLU A 189 -24.15 -1.45 -14.17
C GLU A 189 -23.77 -0.42 -15.23
N VAL A 190 -24.19 -0.64 -16.49
CA VAL A 190 -23.98 0.34 -17.57
C VAL A 190 -25.24 1.17 -17.77
N ARG A 191 -25.11 2.51 -17.68
CA ARG A 191 -26.17 3.47 -17.93
C ARG A 191 -25.62 4.68 -18.68
N ASN A 192 -26.23 5.05 -19.79
CA ASN A 192 -25.86 6.23 -20.60
C ASN A 192 -24.36 6.28 -20.97
N GLY A 193 -23.80 5.16 -21.45
CA GLY A 193 -22.38 5.08 -21.84
C GLY A 193 -21.38 5.12 -20.67
N ARG A 194 -21.87 5.06 -19.41
CA ARG A 194 -21.04 5.03 -18.21
C ARG A 194 -21.31 3.76 -17.42
N ARG A 195 -20.26 3.18 -16.84
CA ARG A 195 -20.35 2.07 -15.90
C ARG A 195 -20.33 2.60 -14.47
N TYR A 196 -21.29 2.19 -13.66
CA TYR A 196 -21.43 2.56 -12.25
C TYR A 196 -21.28 1.32 -11.40
N TRP A 197 -20.49 1.43 -10.34
CA TRP A 197 -20.28 0.35 -9.41
C TRP A 197 -19.95 0.90 -8.01
N PRO A 198 -20.80 0.68 -7.00
CA PRO A 198 -20.42 0.91 -5.61
C PRO A 198 -19.33 -0.09 -5.22
N PHE A 199 -18.19 0.39 -4.74
CA PHE A 199 -17.03 -0.46 -4.47
C PHE A 199 -17.40 -1.58 -3.49
N ARG A 200 -17.07 -2.82 -3.84
CA ARG A 200 -17.34 -4.01 -3.04
C ARG A 200 -16.19 -4.99 -3.13
N PHE A 201 -15.87 -5.64 -2.02
CA PHE A 201 -14.94 -6.76 -1.99
C PHE A 201 -15.19 -7.65 -0.77
N ASP A 202 -14.71 -8.88 -0.82
CA ASP A 202 -14.70 -9.78 0.32
C ASP A 202 -13.37 -9.60 1.07
N PRO A 203 -13.36 -9.19 2.35
CA PRO A 203 -12.12 -9.00 3.09
C PRO A 203 -11.45 -10.34 3.42
N PRO A 204 -10.12 -10.40 3.62
CA PRO A 204 -9.50 -11.62 4.12
C PRO A 204 -9.95 -11.85 5.58
N PRO A 205 -9.85 -13.07 6.13
CA PRO A 205 -10.36 -13.38 7.46
C PRO A 205 -9.79 -12.52 8.60
N LEU A 206 -8.55 -12.02 8.49
CA LEU A 206 -7.86 -11.19 9.49
C LEU A 206 -8.01 -11.74 10.93
N GLU A 207 -7.62 -13.00 11.09
CA GLU A 207 -7.77 -13.73 12.36
C GLU A 207 -6.89 -13.10 13.45
N ASN A 208 -7.52 -12.65 14.55
CA ASN A 208 -6.85 -12.03 15.70
C ASN A 208 -6.02 -10.76 15.42
N VAL A 209 -6.33 -10.04 14.35
CA VAL A 209 -5.66 -8.77 14.01
C VAL A 209 -6.08 -7.66 14.96
N LYS A 210 -5.14 -6.83 15.39
CA LYS A 210 -5.44 -5.58 16.10
C LYS A 210 -5.52 -4.46 15.07
N MET A 211 -6.56 -3.65 15.15
CA MET A 211 -6.82 -2.56 14.23
C MET A 211 -7.00 -1.26 15.02
N LYS A 212 -6.27 -0.20 14.65
CA LYS A 212 -6.49 1.14 15.17
C LYS A 212 -7.18 2.00 14.12
N VAL A 213 -8.26 2.66 14.53
CA VAL A 213 -9.12 3.43 13.63
C VAL A 213 -9.38 4.82 14.17
N ARG A 214 -9.71 5.73 13.25
CA ARG A 214 -10.27 7.05 13.55
C ARG A 214 -11.63 7.21 12.91
N GLY A 215 -12.55 7.87 13.60
CA GLY A 215 -13.92 7.96 13.12
C GLY A 215 -14.85 8.86 13.93
N GLN A 216 -16.12 8.90 13.53
CA GLN A 216 -17.16 9.53 14.31
C GLN A 216 -17.77 8.53 15.29
N TYR A 217 -17.70 8.87 16.57
CA TYR A 217 -18.29 8.09 17.64
C TYR A 217 -19.55 8.78 18.17
N ALA A 218 -20.67 8.06 18.20
CA ALA A 218 -21.93 8.48 18.78
C ALA A 218 -22.16 7.72 20.10
N LYS A 219 -21.64 8.29 21.18
CA LYS A 219 -21.55 7.68 22.52
C LYS A 219 -22.89 7.20 23.05
N GLU A 220 -23.96 7.97 22.87
CA GLU A 220 -25.29 7.65 23.41
C GLU A 220 -25.87 6.34 22.87
N SER A 221 -25.40 5.93 21.69
CA SER A 221 -25.86 4.74 20.96
C SER A 221 -24.76 3.70 20.75
N GLU A 222 -23.55 3.94 21.28
CA GLU A 222 -22.37 3.10 21.07
C GLU A 222 -22.10 2.77 19.58
N LEU A 223 -22.26 3.76 18.70
CA LEU A 223 -22.00 3.60 17.26
C LEU A 223 -20.70 4.27 16.86
N PHE A 224 -19.92 3.61 16.01
CA PHE A 224 -18.68 4.15 15.47
C PHE A 224 -18.65 4.04 13.95
N PHE A 225 -18.57 5.16 13.25
CA PHE A 225 -18.36 5.19 11.80
C PHE A 225 -16.90 5.50 11.50
N VAL A 226 -16.21 4.57 10.83
CA VAL A 226 -14.77 4.66 10.56
C VAL A 226 -14.51 5.61 9.39
N TYR A 227 -13.58 6.54 9.60
CA TYR A 227 -13.02 7.40 8.56
C TYR A 227 -11.72 6.82 8.00
N GLU A 228 -10.87 6.32 8.88
CA GLU A 228 -9.51 5.90 8.57
C GLU A 228 -9.08 4.71 9.44
N ILE A 229 -8.49 3.70 8.81
CA ILE A 229 -7.65 2.70 9.46
C ILE A 229 -6.20 3.17 9.28
N HIS A 230 -5.47 3.27 10.40
CA HIS A 230 -4.07 3.72 10.37
C HIS A 230 -3.09 2.70 10.95
N SER A 231 -3.59 1.59 11.51
CA SER A 231 -2.73 0.50 11.98
C SER A 231 -3.45 -0.85 11.90
N LEU A 232 -2.76 -1.85 11.38
CA LEU A 232 -3.12 -3.27 11.35
C LEU A 232 -1.94 -4.09 11.83
N THR A 233 -2.03 -4.62 13.06
CA THR A 233 -0.95 -5.39 13.67
C THR A 233 -1.36 -6.82 13.98
N ASN A 234 -0.36 -7.68 14.15
CA ASN A 234 -0.53 -9.12 14.28
C ASN A 234 -1.15 -9.76 13.01
N LEU A 235 -0.74 -9.29 11.84
CA LEU A 235 -1.08 -9.90 10.56
C LEU A 235 -0.36 -11.24 10.43
N SER A 236 -1.12 -12.33 10.40
CA SER A 236 -0.57 -13.65 10.12
C SER A 236 -0.38 -13.81 8.61
N SER A 237 0.82 -14.23 8.21
CA SER A 237 1.12 -14.61 6.83
C SER A 237 1.40 -16.10 6.78
N GLN A 238 0.48 -16.87 6.20
CA GLN A 238 0.68 -18.31 5.98
C GLN A 238 1.48 -18.54 4.70
N ILE A 239 2.63 -17.88 4.60
CA ILE A 239 3.50 -17.87 3.42
C ILE A 239 4.90 -18.38 3.78
N PRO A 240 5.70 -18.81 2.78
CA PRO A 240 7.10 -19.18 3.00
C PRO A 240 7.92 -18.04 3.64
N LYS A 241 8.85 -18.37 4.55
CA LYS A 241 9.64 -17.34 5.28
C LYS A 241 10.72 -16.69 4.44
N GLU A 242 11.21 -17.36 3.41
CA GLU A 242 12.25 -16.84 2.52
C GLU A 242 11.69 -16.64 1.11
N ILE A 243 11.72 -15.40 0.62
CA ILE A 243 11.09 -15.02 -0.64
C ILE A 243 12.09 -14.31 -1.53
N GLU A 244 12.28 -14.83 -2.73
CA GLU A 244 13.22 -14.28 -3.70
C GLU A 244 12.48 -13.60 -4.84
N PHE A 245 12.64 -12.28 -4.97
CA PHE A 245 12.12 -11.53 -6.10
C PHE A 245 13.13 -11.50 -7.23
N PHE A 246 12.77 -12.05 -8.39
CA PHE A 246 13.56 -11.96 -9.61
C PHE A 246 13.08 -10.75 -10.42
N ASP A 247 13.90 -9.71 -10.46
CA ASP A 247 13.59 -8.43 -11.08
C ASP A 247 14.37 -8.26 -12.39
N PRO A 248 13.70 -8.17 -13.56
CA PRO A 248 14.36 -7.99 -14.85
C PRO A 248 14.99 -6.60 -15.02
N LYS A 249 14.57 -5.62 -14.20
CA LYS A 249 15.11 -4.26 -14.20
C LYS A 249 16.21 -4.08 -13.15
N PHE A 250 16.50 -5.09 -12.32
CA PHE A 250 17.56 -5.02 -11.32
C PHE A 250 18.93 -5.41 -11.88
N LYS A 251 19.95 -4.59 -11.58
CA LYS A 251 21.35 -4.88 -11.88
C LYS A 251 22.14 -4.91 -10.58
N GLU A 252 22.79 -6.03 -10.28
CA GLU A 252 23.72 -6.10 -9.15
C GLU A 252 24.90 -5.15 -9.39
N GLN A 253 25.08 -4.18 -8.49
CA GLN A 253 26.32 -3.42 -8.46
C GLN A 253 27.41 -4.25 -7.78
N LYS A 254 28.58 -4.37 -8.41
CA LYS A 254 29.76 -4.92 -7.73
C LYS A 254 30.22 -3.92 -6.65
N ALA A 255 30.59 -4.42 -5.48
CA ALA A 255 31.11 -3.62 -4.38
C ALA A 255 32.28 -2.74 -4.86
N GLY A 256 32.01 -1.44 -5.02
CA GLY A 256 32.96 -0.42 -5.43
C GLY A 256 32.49 0.93 -4.91
N LYS A 257 33.20 1.43 -3.88
CA LYS A 257 33.12 2.74 -3.21
C LYS A 257 31.71 3.32 -2.95
N LYS A 258 31.37 3.39 -1.66
CA LYS A 258 30.25 4.14 -1.06
C LYS A 258 30.02 5.47 -1.79
N GLY A 259 28.90 5.57 -2.48
CA GLY A 259 28.29 6.86 -2.83
C GLY A 259 27.76 7.50 -1.55
N SER A 260 28.14 8.74 -1.32
CA SER A 260 27.68 9.59 -0.23
C SER A 260 26.15 9.59 -0.17
N THR A 261 25.60 9.38 1.02
CA THR A 261 24.24 9.85 1.34
C THR A 261 24.27 11.36 1.17
N THR A 262 23.53 11.89 0.20
CA THR A 262 23.38 13.34 0.06
C THR A 262 22.40 13.81 1.11
N GLU A 263 22.79 14.85 1.85
CA GLU A 263 21.98 15.48 2.88
C GLU A 263 20.70 16.08 2.29
N ARG A 264 19.58 15.90 3.00
CA ARG A 264 18.29 16.56 2.75
C ARG A 264 18.47 18.07 2.89
N GLY A 265 18.28 18.81 1.80
CA GLY A 265 18.41 20.27 1.78
C GLY A 265 17.28 20.97 1.02
N GLY A 266 16.38 21.62 1.77
CA GLY A 266 15.94 23.00 1.52
C GLY A 266 14.87 23.33 0.45
N THR A 267 13.65 23.52 0.95
CA THR A 267 12.68 24.61 0.62
C THR A 267 12.14 24.78 -0.82
N ASP A 268 11.11 24.01 -1.18
CA ASP A 268 9.79 24.52 -1.61
C ASP A 268 8.72 23.40 -1.53
N GLY A 269 7.43 23.74 -1.65
CA GLY A 269 6.27 22.86 -1.33
C GLY A 269 6.14 21.57 -2.15
N PRO A 270 5.29 20.60 -1.72
CA PRO A 270 5.12 19.31 -2.40
C PRO A 270 4.58 19.47 -3.83
N PRO A 271 4.93 18.56 -4.77
CA PRO A 271 4.46 18.65 -6.16
C PRO A 271 2.94 18.46 -6.26
N GLU A 272 2.35 19.02 -7.29
CA GLU A 272 0.91 18.88 -7.57
C GLU A 272 0.64 17.61 -8.38
N ILE A 273 -0.38 16.86 -7.97
CA ILE A 273 -0.80 15.65 -8.69
C ILE A 273 -1.73 16.04 -9.84
N ASN A 274 -1.27 15.84 -11.07
CA ASN A 274 -2.00 16.07 -12.32
C ASN A 274 -2.14 14.76 -13.12
N ASP A 275 -3.31 14.11 -12.98
CA ASP A 275 -3.63 12.88 -13.72
C ASP A 275 -4.33 13.15 -15.08
N ASP A 276 -4.45 14.42 -15.51
CA ASP A 276 -4.94 14.73 -16.87
C ASP A 276 -3.85 14.49 -17.93
N GLU A 277 -2.58 14.49 -17.51
CA GLU A 277 -1.42 14.09 -18.31
C GLU A 277 -0.82 12.77 -17.80
N LEU A 278 -0.30 11.95 -18.72
CA LEU A 278 0.20 10.61 -18.41
C LEU A 278 1.71 10.65 -18.08
N PRO A 279 2.19 9.77 -17.18
CA PRO A 279 3.61 9.71 -16.89
C PRO A 279 4.39 8.98 -17.99
N THR A 280 5.66 9.33 -18.20
CA THR A 280 6.50 8.67 -19.22
C THR A 280 7.05 7.32 -18.72
N THR A 281 6.95 6.26 -19.53
CA THR A 281 7.55 4.95 -19.21
C THR A 281 9.06 5.07 -19.04
N GLY A 282 9.56 4.71 -17.85
CA GLY A 282 10.99 4.64 -17.55
C GLY A 282 11.65 5.97 -17.18
N ALA A 283 10.87 7.05 -17.06
CA ALA A 283 11.30 8.29 -16.43
C ALA A 283 11.54 8.09 -14.92
N ASP A 284 12.09 9.14 -14.29
CA ASP A 284 12.32 9.15 -12.84
C ASP A 284 10.99 9.18 -12.08
N GLU A 285 10.99 8.59 -10.88
CA GLU A 285 9.85 8.48 -9.98
C GLU A 285 9.99 9.50 -8.85
N TYR A 286 8.91 10.20 -8.52
CA TYR A 286 8.81 11.08 -7.35
C TYR A 286 8.02 10.37 -6.25
N VAL A 287 8.57 10.32 -5.03
CA VAL A 287 7.88 9.72 -3.88
C VAL A 287 6.95 10.74 -3.23
N LEU A 288 5.65 10.55 -3.37
CA LEU A 288 4.62 11.36 -2.72
C LEU A 288 4.59 11.08 -1.22
N GLU A 289 4.58 12.14 -0.42
CA GLU A 289 4.26 12.05 1.00
C GLU A 289 2.77 11.74 1.17
N VAL A 290 2.47 10.57 1.73
CA VAL A 290 1.10 10.09 1.93
C VAL A 290 0.88 9.66 3.37
N PRO A 291 -0.38 9.61 3.82
CA PRO A 291 -0.72 8.92 5.06
C PRO A 291 -0.27 7.46 5.03
N GLU A 292 0.72 7.13 5.84
CA GLU A 292 1.16 5.74 6.01
C GLU A 292 0.14 4.93 6.83
N VAL A 293 0.08 3.64 6.54
CA VAL A 293 -0.62 2.65 7.36
C VAL A 293 0.42 1.80 8.05
N GLU A 294 0.37 1.77 9.38
CA GLU A 294 1.20 0.92 10.22
C GLU A 294 0.81 -0.54 10.00
N LEU A 295 1.73 -1.38 9.53
CA LEU A 295 1.53 -2.82 9.35
C LEU A 295 2.54 -3.58 10.20
N GLU A 296 2.09 -4.62 10.88
CA GLU A 296 2.97 -5.53 11.63
C GLU A 296 2.56 -6.96 11.35
N PHE A 297 3.50 -7.74 10.80
CA PHE A 297 3.34 -9.16 10.58
C PHE A 297 3.83 -9.93 11.80
N SER A 298 3.03 -10.89 12.27
CA SER A 298 3.44 -11.74 13.41
C SER A 298 4.53 -12.74 13.04
N GLU A 299 4.61 -13.12 11.77
CA GLU A 299 5.63 -13.98 11.19
C GLU A 299 6.13 -13.36 9.87
N PRO A 300 6.93 -12.28 9.91
CA PRO A 300 7.31 -11.55 8.72
C PRO A 300 8.18 -12.41 7.80
N ALA A 301 7.85 -12.41 6.51
CA ALA A 301 8.71 -13.03 5.51
C ALA A 301 9.93 -12.15 5.20
N TYR A 302 11.08 -12.80 5.04
CA TYR A 302 12.30 -12.19 4.55
C TYR A 302 12.29 -12.13 3.03
N THR A 303 12.44 -10.93 2.48
CA THR A 303 12.46 -10.73 1.02
C THR A 303 13.84 -10.34 0.51
N THR A 304 14.28 -10.97 -0.58
CA THR A 304 15.47 -10.59 -1.33
C THR A 304 15.10 -10.15 -2.74
N ARG A 305 15.97 -9.37 -3.39
CA ARG A 305 15.83 -8.98 -4.79
C ARG A 305 17.06 -9.43 -5.58
N LYS A 306 16.84 -10.18 -6.65
CA LYS A 306 17.84 -10.80 -7.53
C LYS A 306 17.60 -10.43 -8.99
N PRO A 307 18.63 -10.45 -9.85
CA PRO A 307 18.45 -10.28 -11.28
C PRO A 307 17.80 -11.53 -11.90
N SER A 308 16.83 -11.33 -12.80
CA SER A 308 16.07 -12.42 -13.45
C SER A 308 16.94 -13.41 -14.27
N ASP A 309 18.07 -12.97 -14.83
CA ASP A 309 18.91 -13.81 -15.71
C ASP A 309 19.87 -14.79 -14.99
N GLY A 310 19.97 -14.79 -13.66
CA GLY A 310 20.94 -15.60 -12.88
C GLY A 310 22.43 -15.34 -13.21
N ARG A 311 22.73 -14.57 -14.26
CA ARG A 311 24.07 -14.15 -14.68
C ARG A 311 24.38 -12.80 -14.08
N ARG A 312 25.40 -12.77 -13.21
CA ARG A 312 26.15 -11.56 -12.87
C ARG A 312 26.66 -10.91 -14.17
N LYS A 313 25.91 -9.96 -14.74
CA LYS A 313 26.38 -9.21 -15.92
C LYS A 313 27.57 -8.36 -15.47
N SER A 314 28.78 -8.80 -15.80
CA SER A 314 30.01 -8.03 -15.65
C SER A 314 29.93 -6.80 -16.54
N ALA A 315 29.46 -5.68 -16.02
CA ALA A 315 29.42 -4.42 -16.73
C ALA A 315 30.82 -3.78 -16.73
N ALA A 316 31.59 -4.03 -17.78
CA ALA A 316 32.64 -3.12 -18.22
C ALA A 316 32.06 -2.24 -19.34
N ARG A 317 31.42 -1.12 -18.98
CA ARG A 317 31.22 0.06 -19.85
C ARG A 317 30.54 1.19 -19.07
N LYS A 318 31.05 2.40 -19.30
CA LYS A 318 30.67 3.74 -18.81
C LYS A 318 29.22 3.84 -18.31
N GLY A 319 29.07 4.24 -17.05
CA GLY A 319 27.79 4.42 -16.38
C GLY A 319 26.88 5.40 -17.12
N LYS A 320 25.76 4.88 -17.63
CA LYS A 320 24.50 5.60 -17.50
C LYS A 320 24.01 5.29 -16.10
N SER A 321 23.82 6.33 -15.29
CA SER A 321 23.02 6.24 -14.07
C SER A 321 21.72 5.53 -14.42
N GLU A 322 21.34 4.55 -13.60
CA GLU A 322 19.93 4.18 -13.54
C GLU A 322 19.19 5.45 -13.15
N GLY A 323 18.12 5.79 -13.88
CA GLY A 323 17.21 6.88 -13.48
C GLY A 323 16.88 6.70 -12.00
N GLY A 324 17.18 7.73 -11.23
CA GLY A 324 17.12 7.68 -9.77
C GLY A 324 15.72 8.00 -9.28
N VAL A 325 15.52 7.84 -7.98
CA VAL A 325 14.53 8.67 -7.29
C VAL A 325 15.11 10.08 -7.36
N VAL A 326 14.44 11.01 -8.03
CA VAL A 326 14.93 12.38 -8.16
C VAL A 326 14.49 13.19 -6.96
N ASP A 327 15.45 13.76 -6.23
CA ASP A 327 15.20 14.97 -5.46
C ASP A 327 15.11 16.11 -6.48
N LEU A 328 13.88 16.53 -6.80
CA LEU A 328 13.64 17.63 -7.72
C LEU A 328 14.25 18.91 -7.15
N ALA A 329 15.28 19.43 -7.81
CA ALA A 329 15.73 20.80 -7.63
C ALA A 329 15.16 21.67 -8.77
N ASP A 330 14.52 22.77 -8.35
CA ASP A 330 14.01 23.90 -9.12
C ASP A 330 12.83 23.67 -10.07
N GLY A 331 11.64 24.10 -9.62
CA GLY A 331 10.40 24.23 -10.40
C GLY A 331 9.25 23.37 -9.87
N THR A 332 8.06 23.96 -9.69
CA THR A 332 6.80 23.21 -9.47
C THR A 332 6.57 22.29 -10.65
N THR A 333 6.93 21.02 -10.50
CA THR A 333 6.78 20.01 -11.55
C THR A 333 5.57 19.17 -11.18
N ASP A 334 4.57 19.16 -12.06
CA ASP A 334 3.41 18.28 -11.94
C ASP A 334 3.86 16.82 -12.01
N VAL A 335 3.25 15.97 -11.19
CA VAL A 335 3.47 14.52 -11.21
C VAL A 335 2.16 13.80 -11.51
N SER A 336 2.22 12.68 -12.22
CA SER A 336 1.04 11.87 -12.51
C SER A 336 1.08 10.54 -11.78
N THR A 337 -0.01 10.15 -11.15
CA THR A 337 -0.14 8.87 -10.41
C THR A 337 -0.71 7.75 -11.28
N ASP A 338 -1.08 8.08 -12.53
CA ASP A 338 -1.62 7.14 -13.52
C ASP A 338 -0.56 6.17 -14.09
N GLU A 339 -0.97 5.31 -15.01
CA GLU A 339 -0.07 4.29 -15.57
C GLU A 339 0.93 4.91 -16.56
N PRO A 340 2.24 4.68 -16.39
CA PRO A 340 3.24 5.24 -17.30
C PRO A 340 3.11 4.69 -18.73
N THR A 341 3.18 5.58 -19.72
CA THR A 341 3.12 5.21 -21.14
C THR A 341 4.30 5.77 -21.93
N VAL A 342 4.60 5.17 -23.08
CA VAL A 342 5.67 5.64 -23.99
C VAL A 342 5.41 7.03 -24.58
N ARG A 343 4.18 7.54 -24.46
CA ARG A 343 3.76 8.88 -24.90
C ARG A 343 3.51 9.84 -23.74
N GLY A 344 3.78 9.42 -22.50
CA GLY A 344 3.59 10.29 -21.35
C GLY A 344 4.58 11.46 -21.35
N GLU A 345 4.21 12.53 -20.67
CA GLU A 345 4.92 13.81 -20.64
C GLU A 345 5.33 14.22 -19.22
N LEU A 346 4.71 13.62 -18.18
CA LEU A 346 5.01 13.89 -16.78
C LEU A 346 5.92 12.82 -16.13
N PRO A 347 6.63 13.17 -15.04
CA PRO A 347 7.20 12.17 -14.12
C PRO A 347 6.11 11.39 -13.39
N ALA A 348 6.45 10.18 -12.94
CA ALA A 348 5.53 9.33 -12.19
C ALA A 348 5.53 9.69 -10.70
N GLY A 349 4.36 10.02 -10.16
CA GLY A 349 4.11 10.13 -8.73
C GLY A 349 3.81 8.76 -8.12
N VAL A 350 4.66 8.31 -7.21
CA VAL A 350 4.57 7.00 -6.56
C VAL A 350 4.47 7.22 -5.05
N SER A 351 3.61 6.50 -4.36
CA SER A 351 3.49 6.58 -2.91
C SER A 351 4.24 5.44 -2.21
N ASP A 352 4.84 5.74 -1.06
CA ASP A 352 5.25 4.73 -0.07
C ASP A 352 4.33 4.86 1.14
N GLY A 353 3.17 4.17 1.09
CA GLY A 353 2.12 4.31 2.11
C GLY A 353 2.15 3.25 3.21
N ILE A 354 3.29 2.57 3.41
CA ILE A 354 3.43 1.49 4.40
C ILE A 354 4.47 1.88 5.43
N ASP A 355 4.07 1.83 6.70
CA ASP A 355 4.99 1.86 7.83
C ASP A 355 5.05 0.46 8.43
N ASP A 356 6.08 -0.32 8.06
CA ASP A 356 6.19 -1.73 8.48
C ASP A 356 6.98 -1.84 9.79
N GLN A 357 6.26 -2.21 10.85
CA GLN A 357 6.74 -2.33 12.22
C GLN A 357 7.11 -3.77 12.60
N SER A 358 7.26 -4.67 11.62
CA SER A 358 7.58 -6.07 11.89
C SER A 358 8.99 -6.25 12.47
N GLU A 359 9.10 -7.17 13.44
CA GLU A 359 10.38 -7.51 14.08
C GLU A 359 11.25 -8.38 13.15
N ASP A 360 12.37 -7.84 12.69
CA ASP A 360 13.28 -8.50 11.75
C ASP A 360 14.65 -8.89 12.34
N SER A 361 14.93 -8.58 13.62
CA SER A 361 16.28 -8.77 14.21
C SER A 361 16.71 -10.23 14.16
N HIS A 362 15.77 -11.16 14.33
CA HIS A 362 16.03 -12.59 14.22
C HIS A 362 16.59 -12.98 12.83
N LEU A 363 16.18 -12.30 11.75
CA LEU A 363 16.66 -12.57 10.37
C LEU A 363 18.12 -12.19 10.19
N PHE A 364 18.61 -11.22 10.96
CA PHE A 364 19.99 -10.73 10.87
C PHE A 364 20.92 -11.31 11.92
N THR A 365 20.41 -12.12 12.85
CA THR A 365 21.20 -12.70 13.95
C THR A 365 22.46 -13.43 13.45
N HIS A 366 22.35 -14.16 12.34
CA HIS A 366 23.49 -14.85 11.70
C HIS A 366 24.63 -13.91 11.27
N LYS A 367 24.35 -12.63 10.99
CA LYS A 367 25.36 -11.62 10.63
C LYS A 367 26.12 -11.11 11.85
N PHE A 368 25.58 -11.32 13.04
CA PHE A 368 26.13 -10.83 14.30
C PHE A 368 26.68 -11.96 15.18
N GLU A 369 26.77 -13.20 14.67
CA GLU A 369 27.27 -14.36 15.46
C GLU A 369 28.61 -14.08 16.16
N ALA A 370 29.56 -13.47 15.45
CA ALA A 370 30.86 -13.11 16.03
C ALA A 370 30.75 -12.00 17.09
N PHE A 371 29.82 -11.06 16.92
CA PHE A 371 29.58 -9.98 17.88
C PHE A 371 28.87 -10.52 19.13
N ILE A 372 27.88 -11.39 18.97
CA ILE A 372 27.18 -12.09 20.06
C ILE A 372 28.20 -12.92 20.85
N ALA A 373 29.01 -13.74 20.18
CA ALA A 373 30.06 -14.54 20.84
C ALA A 373 31.09 -13.67 21.59
N MET A 374 31.43 -12.49 21.06
CA MET A 374 32.28 -11.53 21.76
C MET A 374 31.58 -10.93 22.98
N SER A 375 30.30 -10.58 22.86
CA SER A 375 29.49 -10.07 23.97
C SER A 375 29.42 -11.08 25.12
N ASP A 376 29.13 -12.35 24.81
CA ASP A 376 29.11 -13.45 25.78
C ASP A 376 30.47 -13.58 26.51
N LEU A 377 31.58 -13.48 25.77
CA LEU A 377 32.92 -13.49 26.36
C LEU A 377 33.19 -12.31 27.29
N LEU A 378 32.67 -11.12 26.96
CA LEU A 378 32.82 -9.93 27.79
C LEU A 378 31.98 -10.05 29.08
N GLU A 379 30.79 -10.62 29.01
CA GLU A 379 29.97 -10.90 30.20
C GLU A 379 30.67 -11.89 31.14
N ILE A 380 31.27 -12.96 30.61
CA ILE A 380 32.10 -13.90 31.39
C ILE A 380 33.28 -13.18 32.07
N LYS A 381 33.79 -12.10 31.47
CA LYS A 381 34.89 -11.29 32.01
C LYS A 381 34.44 -10.17 32.96
N GLY A 382 33.15 -10.12 33.30
CA GLY A 382 32.60 -9.21 34.30
C GLY A 382 32.07 -7.89 33.72
N CYS A 383 31.93 -7.78 32.40
CA CYS A 383 31.15 -6.70 31.79
C CYS A 383 29.64 -6.97 31.94
N ARG A 384 28.82 -5.92 31.88
CA ARG A 384 27.36 -6.02 31.85
C ARG A 384 26.84 -5.31 30.60
N ILE A 385 25.89 -5.91 29.92
CA ILE A 385 25.11 -5.25 28.88
C ILE A 385 24.18 -4.23 29.57
N VAL A 386 24.21 -2.98 29.10
CA VAL A 386 23.54 -1.84 29.78
C VAL A 386 22.22 -1.45 29.11
N ALA A 387 21.91 -2.02 27.94
CA ALA A 387 20.62 -1.93 27.26
C ALA A 387 20.44 -3.13 26.33
N GLU A 388 19.33 -3.86 26.46
CA GLU A 388 18.73 -4.59 25.34
C GLU A 388 17.79 -3.58 24.66
N GLU A 389 18.13 -3.16 23.44
CA GLU A 389 17.19 -2.43 22.56
C GLU A 389 16.31 -3.41 21.79
#